data_AF-A0A5S9MBW9-F1
#
_entry.id   AF-A0A5S9MBW9-F1
#
_cell.length_a   1.000
_cell.length_b   1.000
_cell.length_c   1.000
_cell.angle_alpha   90.00
_cell.angle_beta   90.00
_cell.angle_gamma   90.00
#
_symmetry.space_group_name_H-M   'P 1'
#
loop_
_entity.id
_entity.type
_entity.pdbx_description
1 polymer ?
#
loop_
_entity_poly.entity_id
_entity_poly.type
_entity_poly.pdbx_seq_one_letter_code
_entity_poly.pdbx_strand_id
1 'polypeptide(L)'
;MTASEPLDDIHMPNNSILPVIISFGLFVSAFGFMYRQEHSWGLPVIFIGLGITFATMLVRSLKDDHGYHIHKEDLTDDDDKEVKA
;
A
#
# COMPACT_ATOMS: atom_id res chain seq x y z
N MET A 1 13.99 -7.82 30.99
CA MET A 1 12.54 -7.69 30.70
C MET A 1 12.04 -9.11 30.47
N THR A 2 11.09 -9.60 31.26
CA THR A 2 10.49 -10.93 31.02
C THR A 2 9.14 -10.70 30.36
N ALA A 3 8.91 -11.33 29.20
CA ALA A 3 7.63 -11.23 28.50
C ALA A 3 6.51 -11.86 29.35
N SER A 4 5.34 -11.21 29.36
CA SER A 4 4.19 -11.58 30.18
C SER A 4 3.42 -12.80 29.64
N GLU A 5 3.60 -13.13 28.35
CA GLU A 5 2.93 -14.22 27.64
C GLU A 5 3.96 -15.03 26.84
N PRO A 6 3.74 -16.34 26.63
CA PRO A 6 4.60 -17.16 25.79
C PRO A 6 4.61 -16.63 24.35
N LEU A 7 5.76 -16.73 23.68
CA LEU A 7 5.89 -16.41 22.26
C LEU A 7 4.90 -17.24 21.45
N ASP A 8 4.14 -16.55 20.59
CA ASP A 8 3.18 -17.13 19.66
C ASP A 8 3.42 -16.58 18.25
N ASP A 9 2.80 -17.22 17.26
CA ASP A 9 2.96 -16.83 15.86
C ASP A 9 2.39 -15.43 15.60
N ILE A 10 3.13 -14.62 14.85
CA ILE A 10 2.74 -13.23 14.55
C ILE A 10 2.13 -13.18 13.15
N HIS A 11 0.85 -12.79 13.06
CA HIS A 11 0.21 -12.50 11.77
C HIS A 11 0.66 -11.14 11.23
N MET A 12 1.18 -11.13 10.02
CA MET A 12 1.68 -9.92 9.33
C MET A 12 0.98 -9.71 7.98
N PRO A 13 0.69 -8.45 7.61
CA PRO A 13 0.07 -8.13 6.32
C PRO A 13 1.05 -8.29 5.15
N ASN A 14 0.53 -8.46 3.93
CA ASN A 14 1.35 -8.48 2.73
C ASN A 14 1.72 -7.06 2.26
N ASN A 15 2.89 -6.93 1.63
CA ASN A 15 3.27 -5.68 0.96
C ASN A 15 2.33 -5.39 -0.22
N SER A 16 2.05 -4.11 -0.46
CA SER A 16 1.14 -3.68 -1.52
C SER A 16 1.65 -2.44 -2.27
N ILE A 17 1.67 -2.53 -3.60
CA ILE A 17 1.99 -1.41 -4.50
C ILE A 17 0.78 -0.50 -4.77
N LEU A 18 -0.43 -0.94 -4.42
CA LEU A 18 -1.67 -0.22 -4.72
C LEU A 18 -1.68 1.24 -4.19
N PRO A 19 -1.14 1.56 -2.99
CA PRO A 19 -1.05 2.94 -2.51
C PRO A 19 -0.22 3.86 -3.42
N VAL A 20 0.83 3.34 -4.04
CA VAL A 20 1.67 4.11 -4.99
C VAL A 20 0.89 4.43 -6.26
N ILE A 21 0.15 3.46 -6.79
CA ILE A 21 -0.69 3.63 -7.98
C ILE A 21 -1.83 4.64 -7.71
N ILE A 22 -2.45 4.58 -6.52
CA ILE A 22 -3.47 5.55 -6.09
C ILE A 22 -2.90 6.97 -6.10
N SER A 23 -1.71 7.15 -5.51
CA SER A 23 -1.02 8.44 -5.43
C SER A 23 -0.64 8.95 -6.82
N PHE A 24 -0.21 8.06 -7.72
CA PHE A 24 0.07 8.41 -9.11
C PHE A 24 -1.19 8.85 -9.87
N GLY A 25 -2.32 8.19 -9.68
CA GLY A 25 -3.61 8.64 -10.24
C GLY A 25 -4.01 10.04 -9.78
N LEU A 26 -3.83 10.33 -8.49
CA LEU A 26 -4.06 11.67 -7.93
C LEU A 26 -3.10 12.71 -8.49
N PHE A 27 -1.83 12.36 -8.66
CA PHE A 27 -0.83 13.22 -9.30
C PHE A 27 -1.23 13.58 -10.74
N VAL A 28 -1.64 12.58 -11.54
CA VAL A 28 -2.13 12.80 -12.92
C VAL A 28 -3.37 13.69 -12.92
N SER A 29 -4.31 13.46 -12.00
CA SER A 29 -5.51 14.30 -11.89
C SER A 29 -5.16 15.75 -11.52
N ALA A 30 -4.23 15.96 -10.58
CA ALA A 30 -3.78 17.28 -10.17
C ALA A 30 -3.14 18.04 -11.34
N PHE A 31 -2.33 17.36 -12.16
CA PHE A 31 -1.77 17.93 -13.38
C PHE A 31 -2.87 18.36 -14.38
N GLY A 32 -3.89 17.54 -14.57
CA GLY A 32 -5.05 17.89 -15.40
C GLY A 32 -5.82 19.11 -14.86
N PHE A 33 -6.00 19.23 -13.55
CA PHE A 33 -6.60 20.40 -12.91
C PHE A 33 -5.78 21.68 -13.13
N MET A 34 -4.46 21.59 -13.04
CA MET A 34 -3.54 22.72 -13.22
C MET A 34 -3.69 23.38 -14.60
N TYR A 35 -3.83 22.59 -15.67
CA TYR A 35 -3.91 23.10 -17.05
C TYR A 35 -5.33 23.23 -17.61
N ARG A 36 -6.37 22.89 -16.84
CA ARG A 36 -7.76 22.86 -17.34
C ARG A 36 -8.23 24.17 -17.97
N GLN A 37 -7.80 25.31 -17.43
CA GLN A 37 -8.25 26.62 -17.90
C GLN A 37 -7.57 27.06 -19.19
N GLU A 38 -6.34 26.62 -19.41
CA GLU A 38 -5.52 27.01 -20.57
C GLU A 38 -5.65 25.98 -21.71
N HIS A 39 -5.95 24.73 -21.36
CA HIS A 39 -5.90 23.61 -22.29
C HIS A 39 -7.11 22.68 -22.14
N SER A 40 -7.79 22.44 -23.26
CA SER A 40 -8.95 21.54 -23.34
C SER A 40 -8.62 20.09 -22.97
N TRP A 41 -7.35 19.67 -23.12
CA TRP A 41 -6.88 18.34 -22.72
C TRP A 41 -6.81 18.16 -21.20
N GLY A 42 -6.87 19.22 -20.39
CA GLY A 42 -6.86 19.10 -18.93
C GLY A 42 -8.06 18.30 -18.41
N LEU A 43 -9.24 18.45 -19.02
CA LEU A 43 -10.45 17.72 -18.62
C LEU A 43 -10.34 16.20 -18.77
N PRO A 44 -9.95 15.63 -19.93
CA PRO A 44 -9.75 14.19 -20.03
C PRO A 44 -8.64 13.66 -19.12
N VAL A 45 -7.56 14.42 -18.89
CA VAL A 45 -6.49 14.01 -17.96
C VAL A 45 -6.98 13.90 -16.51
N ILE A 46 -7.84 14.83 -16.06
CA ILE A 46 -8.50 14.73 -14.74
C ILE A 46 -9.26 13.42 -14.61
N PHE A 47 -10.11 13.10 -15.58
CA PHE A 47 -10.92 11.88 -15.52
C PHE A 47 -10.08 10.60 -15.59
N ILE A 48 -8.98 10.60 -16.35
CA ILE A 48 -8.04 9.47 -16.36
C ILE A 48 -7.40 9.30 -14.98
N GLY A 49 -6.89 10.37 -14.38
CA GLY A 49 -6.26 10.33 -13.06
C GLY A 49 -7.22 9.86 -11.97
N LEU A 50 -8.42 10.44 -11.91
CA LEU A 50 -9.47 10.03 -10.97
C LEU A 50 -9.94 8.59 -11.24
N GLY A 51 -10.06 8.19 -12.52
CA GLY A 51 -10.39 6.83 -12.91
C GLY A 51 -9.37 5.83 -12.36
N ILE A 52 -8.06 6.10 -12.51
CA ILE A 52 -6.99 5.28 -11.93
C ILE A 52 -7.13 5.20 -10.41
N THR A 53 -7.30 6.34 -9.74
CA THR A 53 -7.45 6.41 -8.28
C THR A 53 -8.63 5.56 -7.79
N PHE A 54 -9.84 5.81 -8.29
CA PHE A 54 -11.04 5.12 -7.81
C PHE A 54 -11.10 3.66 -8.25
N ALA A 55 -10.64 3.32 -9.45
CA ALA A 55 -10.55 1.92 -9.87
C ALA A 55 -9.55 1.14 -9.00
N THR A 56 -8.40 1.74 -8.66
CA THR A 56 -7.41 1.09 -7.79
C THR A 56 -7.93 0.94 -6.36
N MET A 57 -8.65 1.94 -5.83
CA MET A 57 -9.34 1.83 -4.54
C MET A 57 -10.38 0.71 -4.54
N LEU A 58 -11.17 0.60 -5.61
CA LEU A 58 -12.15 -0.47 -5.76
C LEU A 58 -11.48 -1.84 -5.80
N VAL A 59 -10.43 -2.01 -6.62
CA VAL A 59 -9.64 -3.25 -6.66
C VAL A 59 -9.06 -3.60 -5.29
N ARG A 60 -8.51 -2.61 -4.56
CA ARG A 60 -8.01 -2.81 -3.20
C ARG A 60 -9.12 -3.25 -2.24
N SER A 61 -10.33 -2.70 -2.38
CA SER A 61 -11.47 -3.03 -1.52
C SER A 61 -12.04 -4.41 -1.79
N LEU A 62 -11.92 -4.91 -3.02
CA LEU A 62 -12.43 -6.22 -3.42
C LEU A 62 -11.39 -7.34 -3.26
N LYS A 63 -10.12 -6.99 -3.08
CA LYS A 63 -9.03 -7.95 -2.88
C LYS A 63 -8.83 -8.17 -1.39
N ASP A 64 -9.22 -9.34 -0.90
CA ASP A 64 -8.89 -9.76 0.45
C ASP A 64 -7.39 -10.04 0.59
N ASP A 65 -6.82 -9.59 1.70
CA ASP A 65 -5.44 -9.85 2.08
C ASP A 65 -5.42 -10.76 3.31
N HIS A 66 -5.03 -12.01 3.11
CA HIS A 66 -4.92 -13.00 4.19
C HIS A 66 -3.62 -12.90 4.97
N GLY A 67 -2.70 -12.00 4.59
CA GLY A 67 -1.39 -11.86 5.23
C GLY A 67 -0.53 -13.13 5.15
N TYR A 68 0.43 -13.23 6.06
CA TYR A 68 1.23 -14.41 6.34
C TYR A 68 1.54 -14.47 7.84
N HIS A 69 2.05 -15.60 8.32
CA HIS A 69 2.46 -15.74 9.73
C HIS A 69 3.98 -15.86 9.81
N ILE A 70 4.57 -15.18 10.80
CA ILE A 70 5.94 -15.41 11.24
C ILE A 70 5.86 -16.40 12.40
N HIS A 71 6.49 -17.55 12.24
CA HIS A 71 6.47 -18.59 13.26
C HIS A 71 7.38 -18.21 14.43
N LYS A 72 6.92 -18.48 15.65
CA LYS A 72 7.68 -18.20 16.87
C LYS A 72 9.05 -18.89 16.92
N GLU A 73 9.19 -20.04 16.25
CA GLU A 73 10.45 -20.78 16.20
C GLU A 73 11.52 -19.99 15.43
N ASP A 74 11.13 -19.27 14.38
CA ASP A 74 12.03 -18.42 13.58
C ASP A 74 12.50 -17.19 14.37
N LEU A 75 11.68 -16.69 15.31
CA LEU A 75 12.01 -15.53 16.14
C LEU A 75 13.08 -15.84 17.19
N THR A 76 13.09 -17.08 17.73
CA THR A 76 14.09 -17.49 18.73
C THR A 76 15.48 -17.71 18.15
N ASP A 77 15.59 -17.99 16.85
CA ASP A 77 16.85 -18.23 16.13
C ASP A 77 17.45 -16.93 15.55
N ASP A 78 16.66 -15.85 15.54
CA ASP A 78 17.01 -14.52 15.02
C ASP A 78 17.38 -13.50 16.12
N ASP A 79 17.23 -13.81 17.42
CA ASP A 79 17.90 -13.04 18.49
C ASP A 79 19.44 -13.00 18.28
N ASP A 80 20.00 -13.99 17.57
CA ASP A 80 21.41 -14.05 17.14
C ASP A 80 21.67 -13.40 15.75
N LYS A 81 20.62 -13.03 15.01
CA LYS A 81 20.69 -12.40 13.69
C LYS A 81 19.91 -11.09 13.67
N GLU A 82 20.32 -10.15 14.51
CA GLU A 82 19.95 -8.74 14.35
C GLU A 82 20.19 -8.31 12.89
N VAL A 83 19.12 -7.99 12.17
CA VAL A 83 19.20 -7.23 10.92
C VAL A 83 19.65 -5.83 11.31
N LYS A 84 20.97 -5.58 11.21
CA LYS A 84 21.53 -4.25 11.33
C LYS A 84 20.99 -3.38 10.21
N ALA A 85 20.12 -2.45 10.59
CA ALA A 85 19.77 -1.29 9.79
C ALA A 85 20.95 -0.30 9.72
#